data_AF-A0A377Z5N8-F1
#
_entry.id   AF-A0A377Z5N8-F1
#
_cell.length_a   1.000
_cell.length_b   1.000
_cell.length_c   1.000
_cell.angle_alpha   90.00
_cell.angle_beta   90.00
_cell.angle_gamma   90.00
#
_symmetry.space_group_name_H-M   'P 1'
#
loop_
_entity.id
_entity.type
_entity.pdbx_description
1 polymer ?
#
loop_
_entity_poly.entity_id
_entity_poly.type
_entity_poly.pdbx_seq_one_letter_code
_entity_poly.pdbx_strand_id
1 'polypeptide(L)'
;MSKGSTSSDAPFGTLLGYAPGGVAIYSSNYSSLNPQDYPDDATFRSYIGNEYMGHKWQCVEFARRFLFLTYGFVFTDVGMAYEIFSLRFLREVVNDNILPLQAFANGSRRPPIAGSLLIWQKGGEFKHTGHVAVITQLVGNKVRIAEQNVIHSPLPQGQQWTRELTLEVNDGRYTIKDTFADTEILGWMIQTADTEHSLPQPVLPGEAMAIKGARLPNNGQFRGKWLNEKDPLQKAYVAANGHFINQDPYQYFTISESAEQELIKATNELHLMYLHATDKVMKDDNLLALFDIPKILWPRLRLSWQRRRHHMITGRMDFCMDERGLKVYEYNADSASCHTEGGLILEQWLKQGYYGTGHNPAEGLLDELAGAWKHSRARPSSTSCRTRIWKRTTTRSLFSVR
;
A
#
# COMPACT_ATOMS: atom_id res chain seq x y z
N MET A 1 1.07 18.74 9.20
CA MET A 1 2.42 18.98 9.76
C MET A 1 2.31 20.00 10.89
N SER A 2 2.69 19.61 12.10
CA SER A 2 2.73 20.51 13.27
C SER A 2 3.87 21.53 13.10
N LYS A 3 3.55 22.81 13.30
CA LYS A 3 4.52 23.92 13.34
C LYS A 3 4.97 24.09 14.78
N GLY A 4 6.17 23.62 15.08
CA GLY A 4 6.82 23.91 16.36
C GLY A 4 8.09 23.09 16.52
N SER A 5 9.20 23.50 15.88
CA SER A 5 10.51 22.98 16.25
C SER A 5 10.83 23.48 17.65
N THR A 6 10.93 22.57 18.61
CA THR A 6 11.53 22.91 19.91
C THR A 6 13.04 22.93 19.74
N SER A 7 13.78 23.73 20.53
CA SER A 7 15.24 23.83 20.37
C SER A 7 16.00 22.53 20.66
N SER A 8 15.30 21.48 21.08
CA SER A 8 15.83 20.14 21.40
C SER A 8 15.63 19.10 20.29
N ASP A 9 14.88 19.41 19.22
CA ASP A 9 14.62 18.46 18.15
C ASP A 9 15.84 18.25 17.28
N ALA A 10 16.22 16.98 17.08
CA ALA A 10 17.35 16.64 16.23
C ALA A 10 16.98 16.73 14.73
N PRO A 11 17.97 17.00 13.85
CA PRO A 11 17.74 17.02 12.41
C PRO A 11 17.18 15.71 11.86
N PHE A 12 16.51 15.77 10.72
CA PHE A 12 15.95 14.62 10.01
C PHE A 12 17.02 13.53 9.80
N GLY A 13 16.66 12.29 10.10
CA GLY A 13 17.56 11.14 9.97
C GLY A 13 18.61 11.00 11.07
N THR A 14 18.63 11.89 12.06
CA THR A 14 19.48 11.72 13.24
C THR A 14 19.03 10.50 14.04
N LEU A 15 19.96 9.64 14.42
CA LEU A 15 19.70 8.51 15.32
C LEU A 15 19.35 9.03 16.71
N LEU A 16 18.18 8.68 17.20
CA LEU A 16 17.68 9.09 18.52
C LEU A 16 17.94 8.04 19.60
N GLY A 17 18.00 6.77 19.21
CA GLY A 17 18.18 5.64 20.13
C GLY A 17 17.75 4.33 19.48
N TYR A 18 17.47 3.33 20.31
CA TYR A 18 17.13 1.99 19.84
C TYR A 18 15.97 1.42 20.64
N ALA A 19 15.01 0.79 19.97
CA ALA A 19 14.02 -0.08 20.59
C ALA A 19 14.66 -1.47 20.92
N PRO A 20 13.94 -2.37 21.63
CA PRO A 20 14.44 -3.71 21.92
C PRO A 20 14.89 -4.45 20.65
N GLY A 21 15.91 -5.30 20.78
CA GLY A 21 16.53 -5.97 19.63
C GLY A 21 17.48 -5.08 18.81
N GLY A 22 17.74 -3.84 19.25
CA GLY A 22 18.67 -2.94 18.56
C GLY A 22 18.06 -2.27 17.32
N VAL A 23 16.74 -2.12 17.27
CA VAL A 23 16.04 -1.48 16.15
C VAL A 23 16.14 0.04 16.30
N ALA A 24 16.87 0.70 15.39
CA ALA A 24 17.12 2.13 15.45
C ALA A 24 15.83 2.98 15.36
N ILE A 25 15.82 4.10 16.08
CA ILE A 25 14.76 5.12 16.03
C ILE A 25 15.38 6.41 15.50
N TYR A 26 14.83 6.96 14.43
CA TYR A 26 15.35 8.17 13.79
C TYR A 26 14.39 9.36 13.92
N SER A 27 14.94 10.56 13.91
CA SER A 27 14.16 11.80 13.80
C SER A 27 13.50 11.89 12.43
N SER A 28 12.19 12.11 12.42
CA SER A 28 11.40 12.44 11.24
C SER A 28 11.11 13.95 11.13
N ASN A 29 12.00 14.80 11.64
CA ASN A 29 11.82 16.26 11.66
C ASN A 29 12.00 16.88 10.25
N TYR A 30 10.96 16.83 9.42
CA TYR A 30 11.00 17.35 8.05
C TYR A 30 11.34 18.84 7.93
N SER A 31 11.15 19.67 8.97
CA SER A 31 11.50 21.10 8.88
C SER A 31 13.01 21.34 8.83
N SER A 32 13.81 20.35 9.24
CA SER A 32 15.28 20.39 9.17
C SER A 32 15.84 19.70 7.92
N LEU A 33 14.97 19.24 7.02
CA LEU A 33 15.37 18.49 5.85
C LEU A 33 16.12 19.41 4.87
N ASN A 34 17.31 18.99 4.46
CA ASN A 34 18.07 19.63 3.41
C ASN A 34 17.67 19.04 2.04
N PRO A 35 17.02 19.80 1.14
CA PRO A 35 16.55 19.28 -0.14
C PRO A 35 17.67 18.75 -1.05
N GLN A 36 18.92 19.18 -0.84
CA GLN A 36 20.06 18.67 -1.63
C GLN A 36 20.40 17.20 -1.32
N ASP A 37 20.14 16.76 -0.09
CA ASP A 37 20.42 15.38 0.35
C ASP A 37 19.29 14.42 -0.06
N TYR A 38 18.12 14.97 -0.43
CA TYR A 38 16.92 14.23 -0.81
C TYR A 38 16.32 14.79 -2.12
N PRO A 39 17.01 14.59 -3.26
CA PRO A 39 16.65 15.21 -4.54
C PRO A 39 15.36 14.64 -5.16
N ASP A 40 14.93 13.44 -4.77
CA ASP A 40 13.68 12.83 -5.23
C ASP A 40 13.04 11.89 -4.19
N ASP A 41 11.76 11.57 -4.38
CA ASP A 41 10.97 10.72 -3.49
C ASP A 41 11.55 9.30 -3.31
N ALA A 42 12.36 8.83 -4.26
CA ALA A 42 13.02 7.54 -4.16
C ALA A 42 14.02 7.50 -2.99
N THR A 43 14.68 8.62 -2.68
CA THR A 43 15.63 8.71 -1.56
C THR A 43 14.98 8.53 -0.18
N PHE A 44 13.68 8.80 -0.07
CA PHE A 44 12.90 8.61 1.13
C PHE A 44 12.45 7.17 1.36
N ARG A 45 12.60 6.27 0.39
CA ARG A 45 12.25 4.86 0.60
C ARG A 45 13.31 4.17 1.47
N SER A 46 12.86 3.54 2.56
CA SER A 46 13.68 2.74 3.48
C SER A 46 13.61 1.27 3.07
N TYR A 47 14.76 0.60 2.98
CA TYR A 47 14.86 -0.82 2.64
C TYR A 47 15.82 -1.55 3.56
N ILE A 48 15.54 -2.82 3.84
CA ILE A 48 16.52 -3.77 4.38
C ILE A 48 16.63 -4.94 3.39
N GLY A 49 17.81 -5.11 2.79
CA GLY A 49 17.95 -5.98 1.63
C GLY A 49 17.08 -5.49 0.48
N ASN A 50 16.16 -6.33 0.00
CA ASN A 50 15.18 -5.97 -1.03
C ASN A 50 13.78 -5.69 -0.46
N GLU A 51 13.61 -5.71 0.86
CA GLU A 51 12.32 -5.51 1.51
C GLU A 51 12.09 -4.03 1.83
N TYR A 52 10.96 -3.51 1.37
CA TYR A 52 10.56 -2.13 1.61
C TYR A 52 10.00 -1.98 3.03
N MET A 53 10.65 -1.13 3.83
CA MET A 53 10.25 -0.87 5.21
C MET A 53 9.23 0.26 5.29
N GLY A 54 9.30 1.27 4.42
CA GLY A 54 8.40 2.42 4.45
C GLY A 54 9.08 3.73 4.05
N HIS A 55 8.38 4.83 4.27
CA HIS A 55 8.92 6.17 4.04
C HIS A 55 9.72 6.64 5.25
N LYS A 56 10.98 7.05 5.04
CA LYS A 56 11.86 7.60 6.08
C LYS A 56 11.24 8.89 6.63
N TRP A 57 11.11 9.12 7.93
CA TRP A 57 11.23 8.18 9.05
C TRP A 57 9.87 8.08 9.75
N GLN A 58 8.84 7.70 9.00
CA GLN A 58 7.46 7.64 9.46
C GLN A 58 7.23 6.53 10.49
N CYS A 59 6.12 6.65 11.23
CA CYS A 59 5.70 5.65 12.21
C CYS A 59 5.49 4.24 11.60
N VAL A 60 4.89 4.18 10.40
CA VAL A 60 4.69 2.93 9.65
C VAL A 60 6.02 2.27 9.28
N GLU A 61 7.01 3.07 8.88
CA GLU A 61 8.36 2.58 8.53
C GLU A 61 9.02 1.89 9.72
N PHE A 62 8.97 2.52 10.89
CA PHE A 62 9.52 1.95 12.12
C PHE A 62 8.79 0.68 12.52
N ALA A 63 7.46 0.69 12.52
CA ALA A 63 6.66 -0.48 12.92
C ALA A 63 6.95 -1.69 12.02
N ARG A 64 7.01 -1.49 10.70
CA ARG A 64 7.35 -2.57 9.74
C ARG A 64 8.78 -3.06 9.94
N ARG A 65 9.74 -2.13 10.10
CA ARG A 65 11.16 -2.47 10.33
C ARG A 65 11.39 -3.19 11.65
N PHE A 66 10.68 -2.82 12.70
CA PHE A 66 10.74 -3.50 14.00
C PHE A 66 10.27 -4.94 13.88
N LEU A 67 9.11 -5.18 13.26
CA LEU A 67 8.60 -6.55 13.06
C LEU A 67 9.53 -7.37 12.17
N PHE A 68 10.08 -6.76 11.12
CA PHE A 68 10.99 -7.44 10.21
C PHE A 68 12.28 -7.89 10.91
N LEU A 69 12.94 -6.99 11.63
CA LEU A 69 14.21 -7.29 12.31
C LEU A 69 14.03 -8.21 13.53
N THR A 70 12.90 -8.12 14.22
CA THR A 70 12.65 -8.88 15.46
C THR A 70 12.04 -10.25 15.20
N TYR A 71 11.13 -10.34 14.23
CA TYR A 71 10.32 -11.54 13.99
C TYR A 71 10.39 -12.08 12.55
N GLY A 72 10.97 -11.33 11.60
CA GLY A 72 10.98 -11.71 10.18
C GLY A 72 9.65 -11.49 9.47
N PHE A 73 8.75 -10.69 10.07
CA PHE A 73 7.40 -10.44 9.55
C PHE A 73 7.25 -9.03 8.98
N VAL A 74 6.37 -8.86 8.00
CA VAL A 74 5.94 -7.55 7.51
C VAL A 74 4.43 -7.53 7.31
N PHE A 75 3.80 -6.38 7.54
CA PHE A 75 2.43 -6.11 7.08
C PHE A 75 2.47 -5.44 5.71
N THR A 76 1.37 -5.57 4.97
CA THR A 76 1.21 -5.02 3.60
C THR A 76 1.36 -3.50 3.56
N ASP A 77 1.40 -2.93 2.35
CA ASP A 77 1.44 -1.49 2.21
C ASP A 77 0.10 -0.83 2.54
N VAL A 78 0.17 0.30 3.22
CA VAL A 78 -0.97 1.08 3.71
C VAL A 78 -0.70 2.56 3.44
N GLY A 79 -1.73 3.31 3.08
CA GLY A 79 -1.59 4.75 2.86
C GLY A 79 -1.42 5.49 4.18
N MET A 80 -2.18 5.10 5.20
CA MET A 80 -2.21 5.73 6.52
C MET A 80 -2.07 4.70 7.65
N ALA A 81 -1.52 5.13 8.79
CA ALA A 81 -1.20 4.24 9.90
C ALA A 81 -2.43 3.58 10.54
N TYR A 82 -3.57 4.29 10.59
CA TYR A 82 -4.81 3.74 11.15
C TYR A 82 -5.35 2.54 10.36
N GLU A 83 -5.02 2.44 9.07
CA GLU A 83 -5.48 1.36 8.19
C GLU A 83 -4.89 0.00 8.58
N ILE A 84 -3.74 0.00 9.27
CA ILE A 84 -3.09 -1.21 9.80
C ILE A 84 -4.07 -2.01 10.67
N PHE A 85 -4.95 -1.33 11.44
CA PHE A 85 -5.92 -1.99 12.31
C PHE A 85 -6.98 -2.82 11.56
N SER A 86 -7.14 -2.58 10.26
CA SER A 86 -8.04 -3.34 9.38
C SER A 86 -7.39 -4.58 8.77
N LEU A 87 -6.07 -4.72 8.86
CA LEU A 87 -5.33 -5.88 8.35
C LEU A 87 -5.59 -7.12 9.20
N ARG A 88 -5.53 -8.31 8.57
CA ARG A 88 -5.77 -9.60 9.25
C ARG A 88 -4.70 -10.65 9.02
N PHE A 89 -3.61 -10.26 8.36
CA PHE A 89 -2.46 -11.13 8.18
C PHE A 89 -1.13 -10.36 8.13
N LEU A 90 -0.05 -11.09 8.38
CA LEU A 90 1.32 -10.68 8.15
C LEU A 90 1.95 -11.64 7.12
N ARG A 91 2.96 -11.16 6.39
CA ARG A 91 3.80 -12.01 5.54
C ARG A 91 5.10 -12.34 6.28
N GLU A 92 5.41 -13.63 6.35
CA GLU A 92 6.71 -14.13 6.78
C GLU A 92 7.69 -14.08 5.60
N VAL A 93 8.74 -13.26 5.71
CA VAL A 93 9.58 -12.90 4.55
C VAL A 93 10.39 -14.08 4.02
N VAL A 94 10.86 -14.97 4.89
CA VAL A 94 11.80 -16.04 4.51
C VAL A 94 11.19 -17.09 3.58
N ASN A 95 9.87 -17.25 3.57
CA ASN A 95 9.18 -18.31 2.86
C ASN A 95 7.86 -17.87 2.19
N ASP A 96 7.56 -16.56 2.21
CA ASP A 96 6.33 -15.96 1.69
C ASP A 96 5.03 -16.53 2.33
N ASN A 97 5.10 -17.13 3.52
CA ASN A 97 3.90 -17.59 4.22
C ASN A 97 3.05 -16.42 4.74
N ILE A 98 1.75 -16.68 4.84
CA ILE A 98 0.77 -15.75 5.40
C ILE A 98 0.42 -16.21 6.82
N LEU A 99 0.64 -15.34 7.81
CA LEU A 99 0.39 -15.59 9.22
C LEU A 99 -0.84 -14.81 9.70
N PRO A 100 -1.70 -15.39 10.56
CA PRO A 100 -2.88 -14.70 11.07
C PRO A 100 -2.50 -13.55 12.02
N LEU A 101 -3.19 -12.42 11.85
CA LEU A 101 -3.07 -11.23 12.68
C LEU A 101 -4.44 -10.84 13.23
N GLN A 102 -4.56 -10.77 14.55
CA GLN A 102 -5.81 -10.44 15.22
C GLN A 102 -5.78 -9.01 15.74
N ALA A 103 -6.89 -8.29 15.60
CA ALA A 103 -7.08 -6.94 16.16
C ALA A 103 -7.95 -7.01 17.42
N PHE A 104 -7.56 -6.28 18.46
CA PHE A 104 -8.29 -6.20 19.73
C PHE A 104 -8.57 -4.74 20.04
N ALA A 105 -9.84 -4.40 20.28
CA ALA A 105 -10.23 -3.04 20.66
C ALA A 105 -9.57 -2.61 21.98
N ASN A 106 -9.30 -1.31 22.13
CA ASN A 106 -8.95 -0.75 23.43
C ASN A 106 -10.09 -1.04 24.44
N GLY A 107 -9.76 -1.52 25.64
CA GLY A 107 -10.76 -2.05 26.58
C GLY A 107 -11.12 -3.54 26.38
N SER A 108 -10.37 -4.27 25.55
CA SER A 108 -10.55 -5.72 25.35
C SER A 108 -10.16 -6.54 26.59
N ARG A 109 -10.70 -7.77 26.66
CA ARG A 109 -10.30 -8.80 27.63
C ARG A 109 -8.98 -9.47 27.28
N ARG A 110 -8.55 -9.42 26.03
CA ARG A 110 -7.23 -9.90 25.62
C ARG A 110 -6.19 -8.87 26.07
N PRO A 111 -5.22 -9.20 26.95
CA PRO A 111 -4.20 -8.22 27.33
C PRO A 111 -3.31 -7.82 26.14
N PRO A 112 -2.84 -6.55 26.08
CA PRO A 112 -1.72 -6.20 25.21
C PRO A 112 -0.46 -6.96 25.65
N ILE A 113 0.39 -7.34 24.70
CA ILE A 113 1.66 -8.01 24.99
C ILE A 113 2.83 -7.29 24.33
N ALA A 114 4.05 -7.49 24.85
CA ALA A 114 5.27 -7.01 24.20
C ALA A 114 5.37 -7.57 22.76
N GLY A 115 5.75 -6.71 21.82
CA GLY A 115 5.76 -7.00 20.38
C GLY A 115 4.46 -6.65 19.65
N SER A 116 3.36 -6.36 20.36
CA SER A 116 2.09 -5.99 19.71
C SER A 116 2.20 -4.65 19.00
N LEU A 117 1.54 -4.52 17.85
CA LEU A 117 1.28 -3.22 17.24
C LEU A 117 0.20 -2.50 18.03
N LEU A 118 0.34 -1.21 18.28
CA LEU A 118 -0.65 -0.35 18.91
C LEU A 118 -1.05 0.74 17.92
N ILE A 119 -2.35 0.84 17.61
CA ILE A 119 -2.86 1.68 16.52
C ILE A 119 -3.78 2.79 17.05
N TRP A 120 -3.60 3.99 16.51
CA TRP A 120 -4.45 5.15 16.74
C TRP A 120 -5.28 5.49 15.50
N GLN A 121 -6.49 5.96 15.75
CA GLN A 121 -7.36 6.53 14.73
C GLN A 121 -6.83 7.89 14.27
N LYS A 122 -7.25 8.32 13.07
CA LYS A 122 -7.05 9.70 12.61
C LYS A 122 -7.86 10.68 13.48
N GLY A 123 -7.23 11.74 13.98
CA GLY A 123 -7.87 12.72 14.85
C GLY A 123 -6.87 13.35 15.83
N GLY A 124 -7.22 14.53 16.35
CA GLY A 124 -6.37 15.27 17.30
C GLY A 124 -4.94 15.49 16.81
N GLU A 125 -3.96 15.14 17.65
CA GLU A 125 -2.53 15.15 17.31
C GLU A 125 -2.21 14.40 16.01
N PHE A 126 -2.96 13.32 15.72
CA PHE A 126 -2.78 12.46 14.55
C PHE A 126 -3.79 12.73 13.41
N LYS A 127 -4.28 13.97 13.33
CA LYS A 127 -5.24 14.54 12.35
C LYS A 127 -5.73 13.63 11.23
N HIS A 128 -4.88 13.33 10.25
CA HIS A 128 -5.26 12.62 9.02
C HIS A 128 -4.59 11.24 8.89
N THR A 129 -3.48 11.02 9.58
CA THR A 129 -2.63 9.84 9.38
C THR A 129 -2.96 8.71 10.34
N GLY A 130 -3.58 9.02 11.48
CA GLY A 130 -3.51 8.15 12.65
C GLY A 130 -2.06 7.93 13.10
N HIS A 131 -1.83 6.89 13.89
CA HIS A 131 -0.48 6.54 14.36
C HIS A 131 -0.32 5.04 14.59
N VAL A 132 0.93 4.58 14.57
CA VAL A 132 1.30 3.21 14.95
C VAL A 132 2.56 3.21 15.80
N ALA A 133 2.53 2.47 16.90
CA ALA A 133 3.66 2.19 17.76
C ALA A 133 3.81 0.68 18.00
N VAL A 134 4.94 0.28 18.57
CA VAL A 134 5.17 -1.08 19.06
C VAL A 134 5.19 -1.08 20.58
N ILE A 135 4.42 -1.97 21.19
CA ILE A 135 4.46 -2.18 22.63
C ILE A 135 5.75 -2.93 22.98
N THR A 136 6.61 -2.34 23.79
CA THR A 136 7.91 -2.94 24.15
C THR A 136 7.85 -3.69 25.47
N GLN A 137 7.14 -3.15 26.47
CA GLN A 137 7.07 -3.72 27.82
C GLN A 137 5.74 -3.37 28.49
N LEU A 138 5.25 -4.27 29.34
CA LEU A 138 4.20 -3.97 30.32
C LEU A 138 4.85 -3.91 31.71
N VAL A 139 4.71 -2.79 32.41
CA VAL A 139 5.35 -2.54 33.70
C VAL A 139 4.32 -1.94 34.66
N GLY A 140 3.86 -2.73 35.63
CA GLY A 140 2.84 -2.29 36.58
C GLY A 140 1.56 -1.82 35.86
N ASN A 141 1.14 -0.58 36.11
CA ASN A 141 0.00 0.06 35.45
C ASN A 141 0.40 0.87 34.20
N LYS A 142 1.48 0.49 33.52
CA LYS A 142 1.98 1.20 32.34
C LYS A 142 2.34 0.26 31.20
N VAL A 143 2.15 0.76 29.98
CA VAL A 143 2.70 0.19 28.75
C VAL A 143 3.81 1.10 28.26
N ARG A 144 4.99 0.56 28.01
CA ARG A 144 6.07 1.24 27.30
C ARG A 144 5.96 0.94 25.82
N ILE A 145 6.12 1.98 25.00
CA ILE A 145 6.05 1.86 23.55
C ILE A 145 7.31 2.41 22.90
N ALA A 146 7.61 1.94 21.69
CA ALA A 146 8.58 2.55 20.80
C ALA A 146 7.88 2.95 19.49
N GLU A 147 8.20 4.14 18.99
CA GLU A 147 7.59 4.70 17.78
C GLU A 147 8.55 5.69 17.09
N GLN A 148 8.21 6.09 15.87
CA GLN A 148 8.85 7.21 15.17
C GLN A 148 7.78 8.25 14.80
N ASN A 149 8.21 9.47 14.47
CA ASN A 149 7.34 10.58 14.06
C ASN A 149 6.41 11.09 15.18
N VAL A 150 6.92 11.09 16.43
CA VAL A 150 6.31 11.76 17.59
C VAL A 150 7.38 12.54 18.34
N ILE A 151 8.38 11.84 18.89
CA ILE A 151 9.54 12.43 19.56
C ILE A 151 10.70 12.54 18.56
N HIS A 152 11.36 13.70 18.55
CA HIS A 152 12.47 14.02 17.64
C HIS A 152 13.78 14.33 18.36
N SER A 153 13.82 14.25 19.68
CA SER A 153 15.01 14.43 20.50
C SER A 153 15.67 13.08 20.84
N PRO A 154 17.00 13.04 21.08
CA PRO A 154 17.68 11.83 21.49
C PRO A 154 17.10 11.24 22.79
N LEU A 155 16.92 9.92 22.80
CA LEU A 155 16.45 9.20 23.97
C LEU A 155 17.55 9.14 25.05
N PRO A 156 17.19 9.07 26.34
CA PRO A 156 18.15 8.82 27.41
C PRO A 156 18.98 7.56 27.16
N GLN A 157 20.24 7.59 27.58
CA GLN A 157 21.18 6.50 27.34
C GLN A 157 20.65 5.17 27.92
N GLY A 158 20.56 4.15 27.06
CA GLY A 158 20.06 2.82 27.43
C GLY A 158 18.54 2.68 27.46
N GLN A 159 17.78 3.78 27.29
CA GLN A 159 16.32 3.71 27.20
C GLN A 159 15.89 3.13 25.84
N GLN A 160 15.02 2.12 25.88
CA GLN A 160 14.53 1.41 24.69
C GLN A 160 13.03 1.60 24.41
N TRP A 161 12.50 2.76 24.79
CA TRP A 161 11.10 3.13 24.61
C TRP A 161 10.99 4.65 24.49
N THR A 162 9.98 5.14 23.78
CA THR A 162 9.73 6.57 23.50
C THR A 162 8.77 7.18 24.50
N ARG A 163 7.65 6.50 24.81
CA ARG A 163 6.64 6.97 25.75
C ARG A 163 6.18 5.85 26.70
N GLU A 164 5.67 6.28 27.86
CA GLU A 164 4.89 5.42 28.77
C GLU A 164 3.42 5.84 28.71
N LEU A 165 2.53 4.87 28.50
CA LEU A 165 1.09 5.06 28.49
C LEU A 165 0.47 4.38 29.72
N THR A 166 -0.58 4.96 30.29
CA THR A 166 -1.26 4.35 31.43
C THR A 166 -2.08 3.13 30.98
N LEU A 167 -1.93 2.01 31.69
CA LEU A 167 -2.72 0.79 31.53
C LEU A 167 -3.67 0.66 32.72
N GLU A 168 -4.96 0.72 32.45
CA GLU A 168 -6.01 0.47 33.42
C GLU A 168 -6.55 -0.95 33.23
N VAL A 169 -6.70 -1.68 34.34
CA VAL A 169 -7.25 -3.03 34.34
C VAL A 169 -8.47 -3.05 35.24
N ASN A 170 -9.65 -3.10 34.64
CA ASN A 170 -10.94 -3.10 35.34
C ASN A 170 -11.76 -4.30 34.87
N ASP A 171 -12.24 -5.16 35.79
CA ASP A 171 -13.04 -6.35 35.49
C ASP A 171 -12.46 -7.25 34.38
N GLY A 172 -11.12 -7.42 34.38
CA GLY A 172 -10.40 -8.20 33.38
C GLY A 172 -10.33 -7.56 31.99
N ARG A 173 -10.68 -6.27 31.86
CA ARG A 173 -10.50 -5.48 30.62
C ARG A 173 -9.32 -4.55 30.75
N TYR A 174 -8.54 -4.47 29.68
CA TYR A 174 -7.31 -3.69 29.59
C TYR A 174 -7.57 -2.44 28.76
N THR A 175 -7.37 -1.26 29.33
CA THR A 175 -7.54 0.02 28.61
C THR A 175 -6.25 0.81 28.67
N ILE A 176 -5.71 1.17 27.51
CA ILE A 176 -4.53 2.03 27.39
C ILE A 176 -5.01 3.47 27.21
N LYS A 177 -4.45 4.40 27.99
CA LYS A 177 -4.69 5.84 27.88
C LYS A 177 -3.48 6.52 27.27
N ASP A 178 -3.73 7.32 26.23
CA ASP A 178 -2.68 8.09 25.56
C ASP A 178 -2.21 9.28 26.43
N THR A 179 -1.03 9.83 26.10
CA THR A 179 -0.52 11.06 26.71
C THR A 179 -1.19 12.31 26.15
N PHE A 180 -1.78 12.22 24.97
CA PHE A 180 -2.55 13.29 24.35
C PHE A 180 -4.03 13.17 24.72
N ALA A 181 -4.71 14.30 24.90
CA ALA A 181 -6.11 14.33 25.33
C ALA A 181 -7.11 14.24 24.15
N ASP A 182 -6.65 14.48 22.93
CA ASP A 182 -7.47 14.59 21.72
C ASP A 182 -7.27 13.43 20.73
N THR A 183 -6.61 12.35 21.16
CA THR A 183 -6.33 11.16 20.35
C THR A 183 -7.23 9.99 20.72
N GLU A 184 -7.42 9.07 19.77
CA GLU A 184 -8.20 7.84 19.97
C GLU A 184 -7.32 6.62 19.66
N ILE A 185 -7.09 5.78 20.66
CA ILE A 185 -6.46 4.47 20.49
C ILE A 185 -7.52 3.48 20.03
N LEU A 186 -7.38 2.94 18.82
CA LEU A 186 -8.25 1.88 18.31
C LEU A 186 -8.03 0.58 19.11
N GLY A 187 -6.78 0.24 19.36
CA GLY A 187 -6.39 -0.95 20.11
C GLY A 187 -5.06 -1.53 19.65
N TRP A 188 -4.82 -2.81 19.95
CA TRP A 188 -3.58 -3.50 19.60
C TRP A 188 -3.81 -4.72 18.71
N MET A 189 -2.75 -5.14 18.03
CA MET A 189 -2.77 -6.31 17.15
C MET A 189 -1.70 -7.31 17.52
N ILE A 190 -2.07 -8.58 17.51
CA ILE A 190 -1.21 -9.71 17.89
C ILE A 190 -1.22 -10.75 16.77
N GLN A 191 -0.03 -11.22 16.39
CA GLN A 191 0.10 -12.36 15.50
C GLN A 191 -0.28 -13.62 16.29
N THR A 192 -1.48 -14.16 16.04
CA THR A 192 -1.98 -15.36 16.70
C THR A 192 -3.11 -16.00 15.89
N ALA A 193 -3.25 -17.32 15.99
CA ALA A 193 -4.40 -18.05 15.46
C ALA A 193 -5.61 -17.99 16.41
N ASP A 194 -5.42 -17.63 17.68
CA ASP A 194 -6.48 -17.52 18.69
C ASP A 194 -7.33 -16.27 18.45
N THR A 195 -8.58 -16.49 18.04
CA THR A 195 -9.55 -15.42 17.74
C THR A 195 -10.36 -14.98 18.96
N GLU A 196 -10.15 -15.56 20.14
CA GLU A 196 -10.95 -15.20 21.32
C GLU A 196 -10.72 -13.72 21.68
N HIS A 197 -11.83 -12.97 21.75
CA HIS A 197 -11.92 -11.52 21.97
C HIS A 197 -11.41 -10.63 20.83
N SER A 198 -11.07 -11.20 19.66
CA SER A 198 -10.66 -10.40 18.50
C SER A 198 -11.85 -9.74 17.81
N LEU A 199 -11.57 -8.66 17.08
CA LEU A 199 -12.53 -7.98 16.23
C LEU A 199 -12.65 -8.70 14.88
N PRO A 200 -13.86 -8.82 14.31
CA PRO A 200 -14.02 -9.28 12.93
C PRO A 200 -13.31 -8.32 11.96
N GLN A 201 -13.00 -8.80 10.76
CA GLN A 201 -12.50 -7.94 9.69
C GLN A 201 -13.58 -6.90 9.34
N PRO A 202 -13.24 -5.60 9.28
CA PRO A 202 -14.21 -4.59 8.89
C PRO A 202 -14.63 -4.80 7.43
N VAL A 203 -15.94 -4.68 7.18
CA VAL A 203 -16.56 -4.77 5.85
C VAL A 203 -17.22 -3.44 5.55
N LEU A 204 -16.93 -2.88 4.37
CA LEU A 204 -17.57 -1.65 3.92
C LEU A 204 -19.04 -1.89 3.58
N PRO A 205 -19.95 -0.96 3.93
CA PRO A 205 -21.33 -1.02 3.50
C PRO A 205 -21.45 -1.04 1.97
N GLY A 206 -22.38 -1.84 1.44
CA GLY A 206 -22.60 -1.98 0.00
C GLY A 206 -22.80 -0.64 -0.72
N GLU A 207 -23.60 0.26 -0.14
CA GLU A 207 -23.88 1.59 -0.71
C GLU A 207 -22.61 2.44 -0.92
N ALA A 208 -21.57 2.24 -0.09
CA ALA A 208 -20.31 2.96 -0.23
C ALA A 208 -19.52 2.50 -1.47
N MET A 209 -19.75 1.27 -1.94
CA MET A 209 -19.11 0.66 -3.12
C MET A 209 -19.89 0.89 -4.43
N ALA A 210 -21.03 1.59 -4.38
CA ALA A 210 -21.83 1.87 -5.56
C ALA A 210 -21.12 2.85 -6.52
N ILE A 211 -21.01 2.46 -7.79
CA ILE A 211 -20.50 3.31 -8.86
C ILE A 211 -21.64 4.21 -9.37
N LYS A 212 -21.43 5.53 -9.38
CA LYS A 212 -22.45 6.50 -9.76
C LYS A 212 -22.11 7.16 -11.10
N GLY A 213 -23.07 7.18 -12.02
CA GLY A 213 -22.96 7.94 -13.25
C GLY A 213 -23.16 9.44 -13.00
N ALA A 214 -22.34 10.26 -13.65
CA ALA A 214 -22.43 11.71 -13.61
C ALA A 214 -22.16 12.31 -14.99
N ARG A 215 -22.45 13.61 -15.15
CA ARG A 215 -22.35 14.28 -16.44
C ARG A 215 -21.85 15.72 -16.30
N LEU A 216 -20.93 16.10 -17.18
CA LEU A 216 -20.42 17.46 -17.29
C LEU A 216 -21.38 18.36 -18.09
N PRO A 217 -21.46 19.67 -17.78
CA PRO A 217 -22.11 20.64 -18.65
C PRO A 217 -21.47 20.65 -20.04
N ASN A 218 -22.28 20.59 -21.10
CA ASN A 218 -21.77 20.58 -22.47
C ASN A 218 -21.61 22.00 -23.02
N ASN A 219 -20.41 22.54 -22.85
CA ASN A 219 -19.98 23.84 -23.39
C ASN A 219 -19.04 23.68 -24.59
N GLY A 220 -19.00 22.50 -25.22
CA GLY A 220 -18.11 22.21 -26.34
C GLY A 220 -16.65 21.91 -25.99
N GLN A 221 -16.32 21.65 -24.71
CA GLN A 221 -14.96 21.41 -24.21
C GLN A 221 -14.21 20.29 -24.96
N PHE A 222 -14.93 19.27 -25.41
CA PHE A 222 -14.38 18.11 -26.12
C PHE A 222 -14.69 18.12 -27.62
N ARG A 223 -15.15 19.26 -28.17
CA ARG A 223 -15.33 19.42 -29.62
C ARG A 223 -13.97 19.68 -30.27
N GLY A 224 -13.60 18.84 -31.24
CA GLY A 224 -12.37 19.00 -32.00
C GLY A 224 -11.14 18.43 -31.29
N LYS A 225 -10.00 19.14 -31.35
CA LYS A 225 -8.68 18.64 -30.95
C LYS A 225 -8.34 18.98 -29.49
N TRP A 226 -8.94 18.25 -28.55
CA TRP A 226 -8.74 18.46 -27.11
C TRP A 226 -7.54 17.69 -26.52
N LEU A 227 -6.93 16.81 -27.30
CA LEU A 227 -5.64 16.17 -26.98
C LEU A 227 -4.50 16.93 -27.65
N ASN A 228 -3.37 17.04 -26.96
CA ASN A 228 -2.23 17.82 -27.41
C ASN A 228 -1.34 17.02 -28.38
N GLU A 229 -1.56 17.14 -29.69
CA GLU A 229 -0.73 16.46 -30.71
C GLU A 229 0.74 16.95 -30.78
N LYS A 230 1.13 17.98 -30.02
CA LYS A 230 2.56 18.35 -29.87
C LYS A 230 3.29 17.43 -28.90
N ASP A 231 2.57 16.82 -27.96
CA ASP A 231 3.09 15.78 -27.09
C ASP A 231 3.20 14.48 -27.91
N PRO A 232 4.40 13.88 -28.04
CA PRO A 232 4.58 12.65 -28.82
C PRO A 232 3.69 11.48 -28.37
N LEU A 233 3.42 11.36 -27.07
CA LEU A 233 2.64 10.27 -26.50
C LEU A 233 1.14 10.46 -26.78
N GLN A 234 0.63 11.69 -26.62
CA GLN A 234 -0.74 12.01 -27.01
C GLN A 234 -0.94 11.94 -28.52
N LYS A 235 0.05 12.35 -29.32
CA LYS A 235 0.03 12.20 -30.78
C LYS A 235 -0.06 10.74 -31.20
N ALA A 236 0.68 9.84 -30.54
CA ALA A 236 0.61 8.41 -30.79
C ALA A 236 -0.78 7.84 -30.47
N TYR A 237 -1.39 8.27 -29.36
CA TYR A 237 -2.77 7.92 -29.01
C TYR A 237 -3.76 8.41 -30.08
N VAL A 238 -3.68 9.67 -30.48
CA VAL A 238 -4.55 10.25 -31.51
C VAL A 238 -4.40 9.53 -32.86
N ALA A 239 -3.18 9.11 -33.23
CA ALA A 239 -2.96 8.35 -34.45
C ALA A 239 -3.65 6.97 -34.43
N ALA A 240 -3.81 6.35 -33.26
CA ALA A 240 -4.45 5.04 -33.10
C ALA A 240 -5.96 5.12 -32.86
N ASN A 241 -6.41 6.13 -32.10
CA ASN A 241 -7.77 6.21 -31.57
C ASN A 241 -8.55 7.47 -32.02
N GLY A 242 -7.86 8.48 -32.56
CA GLY A 242 -8.41 9.81 -32.78
C GLY A 242 -8.53 10.62 -31.47
N HIS A 243 -9.24 11.75 -31.53
CA HIS A 243 -9.57 12.56 -30.35
C HIS A 243 -10.79 11.98 -29.60
N PHE A 244 -10.70 10.70 -29.24
CA PHE A 244 -11.81 9.89 -28.73
C PHE A 244 -11.35 9.07 -27.51
N ILE A 245 -12.19 9.02 -26.47
CA ILE A 245 -11.99 8.16 -25.29
C ILE A 245 -13.15 7.19 -25.06
N ASN A 246 -14.38 7.65 -25.32
CA ASN A 246 -15.61 6.90 -25.19
C ASN A 246 -16.69 7.55 -26.08
N GLN A 247 -17.87 6.94 -26.17
CA GLN A 247 -18.99 7.44 -26.98
C GLN A 247 -19.48 8.82 -26.53
N ASP A 248 -19.36 9.13 -25.24
CA ASP A 248 -19.86 10.37 -24.66
C ASP A 248 -18.85 10.93 -23.66
N PRO A 249 -17.95 11.85 -24.09
CA PRO A 249 -16.90 12.39 -23.23
C PRO A 249 -17.45 13.32 -22.15
N TYR A 250 -18.75 13.62 -22.16
CA TYR A 250 -19.41 14.37 -21.09
C TYR A 250 -19.91 13.47 -19.98
N GLN A 251 -20.06 12.16 -20.22
CA GLN A 251 -20.45 11.20 -19.20
C GLN A 251 -19.21 10.63 -18.50
N TYR A 252 -19.26 10.58 -17.18
CA TYR A 252 -18.22 9.99 -16.34
C TYR A 252 -18.83 9.23 -15.17
N PHE A 253 -17.99 8.52 -14.42
CA PHE A 253 -18.38 7.76 -13.25
C PHE A 253 -17.63 8.24 -12.03
N THR A 254 -18.26 8.11 -10.86
CA THR A 254 -17.65 8.41 -9.57
C THR A 254 -17.78 7.21 -8.63
N ILE A 255 -16.79 7.08 -7.77
CA ILE A 255 -16.79 6.18 -6.62
C ILE A 255 -16.48 7.01 -5.38
N SER A 256 -16.84 6.49 -4.21
CA SER A 256 -16.50 7.17 -2.94
C SER A 256 -15.01 6.98 -2.62
N GLU A 257 -14.43 7.88 -1.81
CA GLU A 257 -13.07 7.72 -1.28
C GLU A 257 -12.95 6.40 -0.48
N SER A 258 -14.01 5.99 0.23
CA SER A 258 -14.02 4.70 0.94
C SER A 258 -13.97 3.50 0.00
N ALA A 259 -14.59 3.57 -1.18
CA ALA A 259 -14.47 2.52 -2.20
C ALA A 259 -13.07 2.46 -2.82
N GLU A 260 -12.45 3.62 -3.06
CA GLU A 260 -11.05 3.71 -3.50
C GLU A 260 -10.10 3.11 -2.47
N GLN A 261 -10.29 3.41 -1.18
CA GLN A 261 -9.52 2.80 -0.08
C GLN A 261 -9.66 1.27 -0.04
N GLU A 262 -10.86 0.73 -0.27
CA GLU A 262 -11.07 -0.72 -0.35
C GLU A 262 -10.39 -1.33 -1.58
N LEU A 263 -10.38 -0.63 -2.71
CA LEU A 263 -9.65 -1.08 -3.90
C LEU A 263 -8.14 -1.12 -3.64
N ILE A 264 -7.57 -0.11 -2.98
CA ILE A 264 -6.15 -0.08 -2.59
C ILE A 264 -5.83 -1.26 -1.67
N LYS A 265 -6.62 -1.43 -0.61
CA LYS A 265 -6.48 -2.54 0.35
C LYS A 265 -6.57 -3.90 -0.33
N ALA A 266 -7.61 -4.13 -1.11
CA ALA A 266 -7.83 -5.40 -1.81
C ALA A 266 -6.71 -5.67 -2.83
N THR A 267 -6.24 -4.65 -3.56
CA THR A 267 -5.13 -4.79 -4.52
C THR A 267 -3.85 -5.23 -3.81
N ASN A 268 -3.51 -4.59 -2.69
CA ASN A 268 -2.30 -4.92 -1.92
C ASN A 268 -2.40 -6.33 -1.30
N GLU A 269 -3.56 -6.69 -0.75
CA GLU A 269 -3.81 -8.02 -0.18
C GLU A 269 -3.76 -9.13 -1.25
N LEU A 270 -4.48 -8.94 -2.35
CA LEU A 270 -4.53 -9.91 -3.44
C LEU A 270 -3.16 -10.08 -4.08
N HIS A 271 -2.37 -9.02 -4.26
CA HIS A 271 -1.02 -9.15 -4.81
C HIS A 271 -0.16 -10.10 -3.97
N LEU A 272 -0.21 -9.99 -2.64
CA LEU A 272 0.49 -10.92 -1.75
C LEU A 272 -0.09 -12.34 -1.82
N MET A 273 -1.41 -12.49 -1.91
CA MET A 273 -2.03 -13.81 -2.10
C MET A 273 -1.63 -14.47 -3.42
N TYR A 274 -1.56 -13.72 -4.52
CA TYR A 274 -1.08 -14.21 -5.82
C TYR A 274 0.39 -14.64 -5.74
N LEU A 275 1.25 -13.86 -5.07
CA LEU A 275 2.65 -14.23 -4.86
C LEU A 275 2.80 -15.48 -3.97
N HIS A 276 1.98 -15.59 -2.91
CA HIS A 276 1.95 -16.78 -2.05
C HIS A 276 1.52 -18.03 -2.83
N ALA A 277 0.43 -17.95 -3.60
CA ALA A 277 -0.03 -19.04 -4.44
C ALA A 277 1.03 -19.41 -5.51
N THR A 278 1.70 -18.41 -6.10
CA THR A 278 2.79 -18.64 -7.05
C THR A 278 3.93 -19.41 -6.42
N ASP A 279 4.34 -19.07 -5.19
CA ASP A 279 5.38 -19.80 -4.46
C ASP A 279 5.00 -21.27 -4.22
N LYS A 280 3.73 -21.53 -3.84
CA LYS A 280 3.20 -22.90 -3.70
C LYS A 280 3.26 -23.68 -5.01
N VAL A 281 2.84 -23.07 -6.13
CA VAL A 281 2.91 -23.69 -7.46
C VAL A 281 4.36 -23.99 -7.85
N MET A 282 5.30 -23.09 -7.59
CA MET A 282 6.71 -23.31 -7.92
C MET A 282 7.34 -24.47 -7.13
N LYS A 283 6.82 -24.78 -5.93
CA LYS A 283 7.29 -25.86 -5.05
C LYS A 283 6.66 -27.23 -5.33
N ASP A 284 5.56 -27.30 -6.09
CA ASP A 284 4.84 -28.55 -6.38
C ASP A 284 4.65 -28.77 -7.90
N ASP A 285 5.30 -29.81 -8.45
CA ASP A 285 5.19 -30.19 -9.86
C ASP A 285 3.74 -30.54 -10.27
N ASN A 286 2.91 -31.05 -9.36
CA ASN A 286 1.51 -31.37 -9.65
C ASN A 286 0.69 -30.11 -9.89
N LEU A 287 0.93 -29.06 -9.09
CA LEU A 287 0.29 -27.77 -9.28
C LEU A 287 0.80 -27.08 -10.54
N LEU A 288 2.12 -27.09 -10.77
CA LEU A 288 2.72 -26.47 -11.96
C LEU A 288 2.25 -27.13 -13.27
N ALA A 289 1.96 -28.43 -13.25
CA ALA A 289 1.41 -29.15 -14.40
C ALA A 289 0.04 -28.62 -14.86
N LEU A 290 -0.75 -27.99 -13.98
CA LEU A 290 -2.09 -27.47 -14.30
C LEU A 290 -2.05 -26.21 -15.19
N PHE A 291 -0.88 -25.57 -15.33
CA PHE A 291 -0.72 -24.31 -16.06
C PHE A 291 -0.37 -24.53 -17.54
N ASP A 292 -0.29 -25.78 -18.00
CA ASP A 292 0.05 -26.15 -19.39
C ASP A 292 1.34 -25.51 -19.93
N ILE A 293 2.30 -25.21 -19.04
CA ILE A 293 3.59 -24.65 -19.42
C ILE A 293 4.53 -25.79 -19.85
N PRO A 294 5.22 -25.68 -21.01
CA PRO A 294 6.19 -26.69 -21.44
C PRO A 294 7.20 -27.06 -20.34
N LYS A 295 7.30 -28.36 -20.02
CA LYS A 295 8.14 -28.89 -18.92
C LYS A 295 9.59 -28.42 -18.96
N ILE A 296 10.12 -28.17 -20.16
CA ILE A 296 11.48 -27.65 -20.36
C ILE A 296 11.71 -26.27 -19.70
N LEU A 297 10.64 -25.49 -19.49
CA LEU A 297 10.71 -24.17 -18.87
C LEU A 297 10.62 -24.22 -17.34
N TRP A 298 10.20 -25.34 -16.73
CA TRP A 298 9.95 -25.40 -15.28
C TRP A 298 11.18 -25.03 -14.43
N PRO A 299 12.40 -25.52 -14.72
CA PRO A 299 13.59 -25.06 -13.99
C PRO A 299 13.86 -23.56 -14.16
N ARG A 300 13.54 -22.99 -15.33
CA ARG A 300 13.71 -21.55 -15.59
C ARG A 300 12.67 -20.71 -14.84
N LEU A 301 11.45 -21.18 -14.69
CA LEU A 301 10.42 -20.52 -13.88
C LEU A 301 10.86 -20.42 -12.43
N ARG A 302 11.32 -21.53 -11.84
CA ARG A 302 11.84 -21.58 -10.47
C ARG A 302 13.02 -20.63 -10.26
N LEU A 303 13.98 -20.63 -11.19
CA LEU A 303 15.11 -19.69 -11.16
C LEU A 303 14.67 -18.24 -11.30
N SER A 304 13.65 -17.96 -12.14
CA SER A 304 13.08 -16.62 -12.28
C SER A 304 12.42 -16.17 -10.99
N TRP A 305 11.60 -17.03 -10.36
CA TRP A 305 10.93 -16.76 -9.09
C TRP A 305 11.95 -16.41 -7.99
N GLN A 306 12.99 -17.24 -7.84
CA GLN A 306 14.02 -17.04 -6.83
C GLN A 306 14.85 -15.76 -7.04
N ARG A 307 15.23 -15.45 -8.29
CA ARG A 307 16.19 -14.36 -8.59
C ARG A 307 15.54 -13.01 -8.91
N ARG A 308 14.28 -13.02 -9.32
CA ARG A 308 13.55 -11.83 -9.80
C ARG A 308 12.29 -11.55 -8.96
N ARG A 309 12.29 -12.01 -7.71
CA ARG A 309 11.17 -11.92 -6.75
C ARG A 309 10.57 -10.50 -6.60
N HIS A 310 11.40 -9.46 -6.73
CA HIS A 310 11.01 -8.05 -6.56
C HIS A 310 11.15 -7.22 -7.85
N HIS A 311 11.21 -7.86 -9.02
CA HIS A 311 11.45 -7.16 -10.29
C HIS A 311 10.19 -6.97 -11.15
N MET A 312 9.00 -7.28 -10.63
CA MET A 312 7.74 -6.96 -11.28
C MET A 312 7.53 -5.44 -11.26
N ILE A 313 7.29 -4.84 -12.42
CA ILE A 313 7.14 -3.37 -12.56
C ILE A 313 5.68 -2.96 -12.36
N THR A 314 4.74 -3.65 -13.02
CA THR A 314 3.32 -3.31 -13.00
C THR A 314 2.47 -4.51 -13.40
N GLY A 315 1.20 -4.49 -13.01
CA GLY A 315 0.15 -5.41 -13.44
C GLY A 315 -1.21 -4.73 -13.28
N ARG A 316 -2.28 -5.35 -13.79
CA ARG A 316 -3.65 -4.83 -13.69
C ARG A 316 -4.60 -5.90 -13.16
N MET A 317 -5.37 -5.57 -12.14
CA MET A 317 -6.42 -6.44 -11.61
C MET A 317 -7.77 -6.00 -12.15
N ASP A 318 -8.58 -6.98 -12.54
CA ASP A 318 -9.91 -6.73 -13.09
C ASP A 318 -10.95 -7.12 -12.04
N PHE A 319 -11.75 -6.14 -11.61
CA PHE A 319 -12.69 -6.29 -10.49
C PHE A 319 -14.16 -6.14 -10.93
N CYS A 320 -15.03 -6.81 -10.20
CA CYS A 320 -16.44 -6.46 -10.05
C CYS A 320 -16.62 -5.70 -8.73
N MET A 321 -17.12 -4.47 -8.78
CA MET A 321 -17.43 -3.67 -7.60
C MET A 321 -18.83 -3.08 -7.72
N ASP A 322 -19.68 -3.39 -6.74
CA ASP A 322 -20.99 -2.78 -6.55
C ASP A 322 -21.49 -3.00 -5.10
N GLU A 323 -22.77 -2.79 -4.85
CA GLU A 323 -23.40 -2.95 -3.53
C GLU A 323 -23.26 -4.36 -2.93
N ARG A 324 -23.00 -5.38 -3.76
CA ARG A 324 -22.78 -6.77 -3.33
C ARG A 324 -21.37 -6.98 -2.76
N GLY A 325 -20.45 -6.05 -3.03
CA GLY A 325 -19.06 -6.11 -2.60
C GLY A 325 -18.06 -6.05 -3.74
N LEU A 326 -16.82 -6.41 -3.40
CA LEU A 326 -15.67 -6.40 -4.31
C LEU A 326 -15.20 -7.83 -4.60
N LYS A 327 -15.06 -8.17 -5.88
CA LYS A 327 -14.56 -9.48 -6.34
C LYS A 327 -13.56 -9.30 -7.47
N VAL A 328 -12.47 -10.06 -7.44
CA VAL A 328 -11.47 -10.10 -8.51
C VAL A 328 -11.82 -11.21 -9.50
N TYR A 329 -11.76 -10.89 -10.80
CA TYR A 329 -11.87 -11.88 -11.87
C TYR A 329 -10.51 -12.47 -12.20
N GLU A 330 -9.53 -11.61 -12.48
CA GLU A 330 -8.17 -12.00 -12.83
C GLU A 330 -7.13 -10.95 -12.47
N TYR A 331 -5.86 -11.37 -12.50
CA TYR A 331 -4.71 -10.50 -12.34
C TYR A 331 -3.79 -10.60 -13.56
N ASN A 332 -3.83 -9.57 -14.40
CA ASN A 332 -3.00 -9.40 -15.58
C ASN A 332 -1.57 -8.98 -15.17
N ALA A 333 -0.76 -9.94 -14.74
CA ALA A 333 0.58 -9.72 -14.19
C ALA A 333 1.73 -9.79 -15.23
N ASP A 334 1.47 -10.25 -16.46
CA ASP A 334 2.49 -10.39 -17.52
C ASP A 334 2.50 -9.19 -18.48
N SER A 335 1.37 -8.92 -19.13
CA SER A 335 1.24 -7.81 -20.09
C SER A 335 -0.05 -7.02 -19.84
N ALA A 336 0.01 -6.13 -18.86
CA ALA A 336 -1.06 -5.17 -18.62
C ALA A 336 -0.96 -3.97 -19.58
N SER A 337 -2.11 -3.46 -19.97
CA SER A 337 -2.30 -2.21 -20.73
C SER A 337 -3.23 -1.26 -19.94
N CYS A 338 -3.67 -0.17 -20.58
CA CYS A 338 -4.53 0.88 -20.01
C CYS A 338 -3.79 1.92 -19.16
N HIS A 339 -2.45 1.86 -19.07
CA HIS A 339 -1.64 2.85 -18.35
C HIS A 339 -1.71 4.23 -18.99
N THR A 340 -1.66 4.32 -20.33
CA THR A 340 -1.73 5.60 -21.04
C THR A 340 -3.11 6.23 -20.90
N GLU A 341 -4.17 5.42 -21.02
CA GLU A 341 -5.55 5.85 -20.87
C GLU A 341 -5.78 6.42 -19.47
N GLY A 342 -5.42 5.69 -18.41
CA GLY A 342 -5.62 6.13 -17.03
C GLY A 342 -4.71 7.29 -16.62
N GLY A 343 -3.41 7.17 -16.84
CA GLY A 343 -2.41 8.10 -16.30
C GLY A 343 -2.12 9.34 -17.14
N LEU A 344 -2.61 9.41 -18.38
CA LEU A 344 -2.36 10.57 -19.25
C LEU A 344 -3.60 11.09 -19.96
N ILE A 345 -4.36 10.21 -20.60
CA ILE A 345 -5.51 10.65 -21.41
C ILE A 345 -6.65 11.14 -20.52
N LEU A 346 -6.96 10.43 -19.44
CA LEU A 346 -7.95 10.88 -18.45
C LEU A 346 -7.49 12.13 -17.69
N GLU A 347 -6.18 12.29 -17.46
CA GLU A 347 -5.62 13.54 -16.94
C GLU A 347 -5.89 14.73 -17.86
N GLN A 348 -5.68 14.54 -19.17
CA GLN A 348 -5.98 15.58 -20.15
C GLN A 348 -7.49 15.85 -20.25
N TRP A 349 -8.33 14.82 -20.12
CA TRP A 349 -9.78 14.97 -20.06
C TRP A 349 -10.22 15.80 -18.85
N LEU A 350 -9.64 15.51 -17.68
CA LEU A 350 -9.92 16.22 -16.42
C LEU A 350 -9.55 17.69 -16.56
N LYS A 351 -8.32 17.99 -17.00
CA LYS A 351 -7.82 19.37 -17.22
C LYS A 351 -8.67 20.16 -18.22
N GLN A 352 -9.25 19.48 -19.21
CA GLN A 352 -10.01 20.13 -20.27
C GLN A 352 -11.45 20.47 -19.87
N GLY A 353 -12.11 19.66 -19.02
CA GLY A 353 -13.54 19.78 -18.81
C GLY A 353 -14.10 19.55 -17.41
N TYR A 354 -13.29 19.04 -16.46
CA TYR A 354 -13.75 18.77 -15.10
C TYR A 354 -13.39 19.92 -14.15
N TYR A 355 -14.40 20.53 -13.53
CA TYR A 355 -14.26 21.63 -12.56
C TYR A 355 -14.79 21.26 -11.17
N GLY A 356 -14.93 19.96 -10.88
CA GLY A 356 -15.34 19.46 -9.58
C GLY A 356 -14.18 19.33 -8.60
N THR A 357 -14.47 18.75 -7.43
CA THR A 357 -13.49 18.56 -6.35
C THR A 357 -12.89 17.15 -6.29
N GLY A 358 -13.32 16.24 -7.16
CA GLY A 358 -12.74 14.90 -7.26
C GLY A 358 -11.42 14.89 -8.02
N HIS A 359 -10.69 13.78 -7.91
CA HIS A 359 -9.43 13.53 -8.62
C HIS A 359 -9.54 12.32 -9.56
N ASN A 360 -8.56 12.16 -10.44
CA ASN A 360 -8.38 10.92 -11.20
C ASN A 360 -7.53 9.96 -10.35
N PRO A 361 -8.02 8.76 -10.00
CA PRO A 361 -7.27 7.82 -9.17
C PRO A 361 -5.98 7.31 -9.83
N ALA A 362 -5.76 7.58 -11.13
CA ALA A 362 -4.56 7.20 -11.86
C ALA A 362 -3.58 8.39 -12.12
N GLU A 363 -3.81 9.58 -11.55
CA GLU A 363 -3.04 10.80 -11.85
C GLU A 363 -1.51 10.66 -11.62
N GLY A 364 -1.10 9.84 -10.64
CA GLY A 364 0.31 9.59 -10.30
C GLY A 364 0.96 8.39 -10.98
N LEU A 365 0.29 7.73 -11.93
CA LEU A 365 0.73 6.43 -12.45
C LEU A 365 2.12 6.48 -13.13
N LEU A 366 2.44 7.55 -13.84
CA LEU A 366 3.73 7.69 -14.53
C LEU A 366 4.88 7.85 -13.53
N ASP A 367 4.66 8.57 -12.43
CA ASP A 367 5.66 8.76 -11.38
C ASP A 367 5.88 7.45 -10.60
N GLU A 368 4.81 6.70 -10.31
CA GLU A 368 4.92 5.36 -9.71
C GLU A 368 5.70 4.39 -10.61
N LEU A 369 5.44 4.39 -11.92
CA LEU A 369 6.20 3.58 -12.87
C LEU A 369 7.67 4.00 -12.92
N ALA A 370 7.97 5.29 -12.92
CA ALA A 370 9.34 5.79 -12.88
C ALA A 370 10.05 5.36 -11.58
N GLY A 371 9.35 5.44 -10.45
CA GLY A 371 9.81 4.94 -9.15
C GLY A 371 10.12 3.45 -9.16
N ALA A 372 9.22 2.63 -9.73
CA ALA A 372 9.43 1.19 -9.88
C ALA A 372 10.68 0.88 -10.72
N TRP A 373 10.86 1.56 -11.85
CA TRP A 373 12.04 1.39 -12.71
C TRP A 373 13.34 1.79 -12.02
N LYS A 374 13.37 2.92 -11.30
CA LYS A 374 14.55 3.40 -10.55
C LYS A 374 15.06 2.37 -9.54
N HIS A 375 14.14 1.66 -8.86
CA HIS A 375 14.50 0.63 -7.87
C HIS A 375 14.64 -0.77 -8.47
N SER A 376 14.29 -0.95 -9.75
CA SER A 376 14.44 -2.22 -10.43
C SER A 376 15.90 -2.47 -10.82
N ARG A 377 16.32 -3.74 -10.80
CA ARG A 377 17.51 -4.21 -11.52
C ARG A 377 17.15 -4.86 -12.85
N ALA A 378 15.90 -4.69 -13.29
CA ALA A 378 15.44 -5.20 -14.56
C ALA A 378 16.12 -4.39 -15.68
N ARG A 379 17.03 -5.03 -16.41
CA ARG A 379 17.62 -4.38 -17.59
C ARG A 379 16.54 -4.34 -18.68
N PRO A 380 16.23 -3.17 -19.29
CA PRO A 380 15.52 -3.17 -20.56
C PRO A 380 16.36 -4.03 -21.50
N SER A 381 15.76 -5.08 -22.04
CA SER A 381 16.46 -6.03 -22.89
C SER A 381 17.04 -5.31 -24.10
N SER A 382 18.33 -4.96 -24.06
CA SER A 382 19.11 -4.43 -25.18
C SER A 382 19.50 -5.50 -26.19
N THR A 383 18.69 -6.55 -26.30
CA THR A 383 18.83 -7.58 -27.32
C THR A 383 17.53 -7.62 -28.08
N SER A 384 17.63 -7.37 -29.38
CA SER A 384 16.66 -7.72 -30.40
C SER A 384 16.33 -9.23 -30.30
N CYS A 385 15.53 -9.61 -29.32
CA CYS A 385 14.78 -10.85 -29.33
C CYS A 385 13.40 -10.44 -29.82
N ARG A 386 13.21 -10.49 -31.14
CA ARG A 386 11.88 -10.49 -31.74
C ARG A 386 11.16 -11.70 -31.18
N THR A 387 10.40 -11.51 -30.11
CA THR A 387 9.34 -12.43 -29.73
C THR A 387 8.28 -12.33 -30.81
N ARG A 388 8.47 -13.08 -31.91
CA ARG A 388 7.36 -13.56 -32.74
C ARG A 388 6.56 -14.50 -31.85
N ILE A 389 5.71 -13.93 -31.00
CA ILE A 389 4.60 -14.68 -30.44
C ILE A 389 3.72 -14.98 -31.64
N TRP A 390 3.67 -16.26 -32.01
CA TRP A 390 2.74 -16.80 -32.97
C TRP A 390 1.32 -16.56 -32.44
N LYS A 391 0.71 -15.42 -32.78
CA LYS A 391 -0.74 -15.26 -32.74
C LYS A 391 -1.33 -16.14 -33.85
N ARG A 392 -1.58 -17.40 -33.54
CA ARG A 392 -2.55 -18.25 -34.23
C ARG A 392 -3.49 -18.84 -33.20
N THR A 393 -4.38 -17.99 -32.71
CA THR A 393 -5.68 -18.45 -32.24
C THR A 393 -6.71 -17.54 -32.88
N THR A 394 -7.38 -18.12 -33.85
CA THR A 394 -8.42 -17.51 -34.66
C THR A 394 -9.69 -17.40 -33.82
N THR A 395 -9.87 -16.33 -33.06
CA THR A 395 -11.18 -16.01 -32.49
C THR A 395 -11.93 -15.18 -33.53
N ARG A 396 -12.65 -15.88 -34.42
CA ARG A 396 -13.74 -15.30 -35.20
C ARG A 396 -14.80 -14.82 -34.21
N SER A 397 -14.93 -13.51 -34.02
CA SER A 397 -16.11 -12.90 -33.42
C SER A 397 -17.28 -12.98 -34.41
N LEU A 398 -17.96 -14.12 -34.41
CA LEU A 398 -19.33 -14.23 -34.88
C LEU A 398 -20.24 -13.94 -33.70
N PHE A 399 -20.67 -12.69 -33.54
CA PHE A 399 -21.91 -12.39 -32.82
C PHE A 399 -22.98 -12.11 -33.87
N SER A 400 -23.81 -13.13 -34.08
CA SER A 400 -25.10 -13.08 -34.76
C SER A 400 -26.11 -13.69 -33.80
N VAL A 401 -27.36 -13.22 -33.92
CA VAL A 401 -28.60 -13.76 -33.31
C VAL A 401 -28.84 -13.21 -31.89
N ARG A 402 -29.94 -12.52 -31.55
CA ARG A 402 -31.22 -12.22 -32.22
C ARG A 402 -31.80 -10.94 -31.62
#